data_AF-A0A1F6Y5K9-F1
#
_entry.id   AF-A0A1F6Y5K9-F1
#
_cell.length_a   1.000
_cell.length_b   1.000
_cell.length_c   1.000
_cell.angle_alpha   90.00
_cell.angle_beta   90.00
_cell.angle_gamma   90.00
#
_symmetry.space_group_name_H-M   'P 1'
#
loop_
_entity.id
_entity.type
_entity.pdbx_description
1 polymer ?
#
loop_
_entity_poly.entity_id
_entity_poly.type
_entity_poly.pdbx_seq_one_letter_code
_entity_poly.pdbx_strand_id
1 'polypeptide(L)'
;MEYKSQNVVCQNCKGNFIVEPEDFNFYEKIKVPPPTWCPACRMVRRMNWQGYRILYKRKCDFTGEMIFSAYHADSPYKVYRQDIWWGDKWDPKSYGKEIDWNRPFLEQFKELMLEVPHASLATEHSRMVRSDYCNAASECKDCYLCFRITGGEDCAYLNTVVDGKQSFDCSFLNHSELCFGSTNINKCYQVFFSQNCAECHSVWFSRDLVGCSDCVGCINLHMKQYCIFNQQYSREEYQKKLKEFDFGTKENIRNFEMQTEKFMKTQPRRQFHGVKNTNVSGEYIFNSKNVHDSYMLSNGLDLRYCQCLKVGPASSSYDWSLFGDNSELMYECCWCGLDSNDVKFSAWNYTNHNTEYCFGVHHSENMFGCVNIPKGEYCI
;
A
#
# COMPACT_ATOMS: atom_id res chain seq x y z
N MET A 1 25.75 23.29 -10.07
CA MET A 1 25.86 24.68 -10.62
C MET A 1 24.62 25.47 -10.21
N GLU A 2 24.48 26.78 -10.50
CA GLU A 2 23.15 27.43 -10.40
C GLU A 2 22.25 26.93 -11.54
N TYR A 3 21.42 25.94 -11.24
CA TYR A 3 20.39 25.46 -12.15
C TYR A 3 19.28 26.50 -12.32
N LYS A 4 18.66 26.50 -13.50
CA LYS A 4 17.45 27.26 -13.82
C LYS A 4 16.34 26.29 -14.15
N SER A 5 15.09 26.67 -13.87
CA SER A 5 13.90 25.92 -14.26
C SER A 5 13.92 25.60 -15.76
N GLN A 6 13.64 24.35 -16.14
CA GLN A 6 13.64 23.90 -17.53
C GLN A 6 12.31 23.26 -17.91
N ASN A 7 11.78 23.64 -19.07
CA ASN A 7 10.62 23.00 -19.69
C ASN A 7 11.09 21.85 -20.60
N VAL A 8 10.66 20.63 -20.30
CA VAL A 8 11.13 19.38 -20.92
C VAL A 8 9.95 18.66 -21.58
N VAL A 9 10.16 18.13 -22.80
CA VAL A 9 9.16 17.32 -23.51
C VAL A 9 9.23 15.87 -23.02
N CYS A 10 8.12 15.35 -22.48
CA CYS A 10 8.05 13.97 -22.00
C CYS A 10 8.25 12.95 -23.13
N GLN A 11 9.26 12.10 -23.01
CA GLN A 11 9.58 11.07 -24.00
C GLN A 11 8.42 10.09 -24.25
N ASN A 12 7.61 9.81 -23.23
CA ASN A 12 6.42 8.94 -23.33
C ASN A 12 5.22 9.67 -23.95
N CYS A 13 4.54 10.54 -23.19
CA CYS A 13 3.26 11.15 -23.60
C CYS A 13 3.39 12.38 -24.51
N LYS A 14 4.61 12.84 -24.83
CA LYS A 14 4.92 14.05 -25.62
C LYS A 14 4.42 15.38 -25.06
N GLY A 15 3.77 15.37 -23.89
CA GLY A 15 3.41 16.58 -23.15
C GLY A 15 4.61 17.23 -22.46
N ASN A 16 4.51 18.53 -22.23
CA ASN A 16 5.52 19.32 -21.50
C ASN A 16 5.44 19.09 -19.99
N PHE A 17 6.58 19.17 -19.31
CA PHE A 17 6.67 19.24 -17.85
C PHE A 17 7.89 20.07 -17.42
N ILE A 18 7.86 20.60 -16.21
CA ILE A 18 8.94 21.43 -15.66
C ILE A 18 9.84 20.57 -14.76
N VAL A 19 11.15 20.84 -14.81
CA VAL A 19 12.15 20.39 -13.84
C VAL A 19 12.74 21.63 -13.19
N GLU A 20 12.58 21.77 -11.87
CA GLU A 20 12.98 22.97 -11.12
C GLU A 20 14.44 22.88 -10.64
N PRO A 21 15.09 23.99 -10.24
CA PRO A 21 16.46 23.97 -9.71
C PRO A 21 16.66 22.95 -8.58
N GLU A 22 15.67 22.77 -7.72
CA GLU A 22 15.66 21.83 -6.60
C GLU A 22 15.57 20.36 -7.07
N ASP A 23 14.88 20.09 -8.18
CA ASP A 23 14.89 18.77 -8.81
C ASP A 23 16.28 18.44 -9.36
N PHE A 24 16.92 19.39 -10.06
CA PHE A 24 18.28 19.19 -10.56
C PHE A 24 19.29 18.96 -9.43
N ASN A 25 19.20 19.73 -8.34
CA ASN A 25 20.02 19.52 -7.14
C ASN A 25 19.79 18.12 -6.52
N PHE A 26 18.57 17.59 -6.55
CA PHE A 26 18.29 16.22 -6.11
C PHE A 26 18.95 15.20 -7.05
N TYR A 27 18.73 15.28 -8.37
CA TYR A 27 19.29 14.32 -9.33
C TYR A 27 20.84 14.34 -9.35
N GLU A 28 21.48 15.51 -9.19
CA GLU A 28 22.93 15.64 -9.00
C GLU A 28 23.38 14.93 -7.70
N LYS A 29 22.68 15.17 -6.58
CA LYS A 29 22.96 14.51 -5.28
C LYS A 29 22.86 12.99 -5.35
N ILE A 30 21.88 12.44 -6.08
CA ILE A 30 21.67 10.98 -6.21
C ILE A 30 22.36 10.35 -7.43
N LYS A 31 23.16 11.12 -8.18
CA LYS A 31 24.01 10.70 -9.32
C LYS A 31 23.28 10.16 -10.56
N VAL A 32 22.01 10.50 -10.77
CA VAL A 32 21.22 10.03 -11.94
C VAL A 32 21.00 11.17 -12.95
N PRO A 33 20.82 10.88 -14.25
CA PRO A 33 20.39 11.89 -15.20
C PRO A 33 18.98 12.41 -14.86
N PRO A 34 18.69 13.71 -15.08
CA PRO A 34 17.34 14.25 -14.94
C PRO A 34 16.31 13.49 -15.78
N PRO A 35 15.06 13.37 -15.31
CA PRO A 35 14.06 12.50 -15.92
C PRO A 35 13.67 12.95 -17.33
N THR A 36 13.58 12.00 -18.27
CA THR A 36 12.98 12.22 -19.60
C THR A 36 11.46 12.01 -19.61
N TRP A 37 10.87 11.58 -18.48
CA TRP A 37 9.45 11.26 -18.33
C TRP A 37 8.81 12.12 -17.24
N CYS A 38 7.64 12.71 -17.53
CA CYS A 38 6.89 13.49 -16.55
C CYS A 38 6.37 12.62 -15.39
N PRO A 39 6.13 13.19 -14.18
CA PRO A 39 5.75 12.42 -12.99
C PRO A 39 4.54 11.49 -13.18
N ALA A 40 3.52 11.91 -13.94
CA ALA A 40 2.35 11.08 -14.21
C ALA A 40 2.68 9.81 -15.03
N CYS A 41 3.58 9.90 -16.02
CA CYS A 41 4.02 8.72 -16.77
C CYS A 41 4.88 7.79 -15.91
N ARG A 42 5.68 8.35 -15.00
CA ARG A 42 6.49 7.61 -14.04
C ARG A 42 5.63 6.88 -13.00
N MET A 43 4.58 7.53 -12.47
CA MET A 43 3.59 6.89 -11.60
C MET A 43 2.92 5.68 -12.28
N VAL A 44 2.49 5.80 -13.54
CA VAL A 44 1.92 4.65 -14.28
C VAL A 44 2.93 3.51 -14.42
N ARG A 45 4.21 3.82 -14.69
CA ARG A 45 5.30 2.84 -14.74
C ARG A 45 5.46 2.09 -13.41
N ARG A 46 5.43 2.78 -12.27
CA ARG A 46 5.49 2.15 -10.93
C ARG A 46 4.25 1.28 -10.64
N MET A 47 3.05 1.77 -10.98
CA MET A 47 1.79 1.08 -10.68
C MET A 47 1.60 -0.23 -11.46
N ASN A 48 2.28 -0.43 -12.59
CA ASN A 48 2.28 -1.72 -13.30
C ASN A 48 2.84 -2.89 -12.47
N TRP A 49 3.65 -2.61 -11.44
CA TRP A 49 4.18 -3.62 -10.50
C TRP A 49 3.19 -4.03 -9.40
N GLN A 50 1.99 -3.44 -9.36
CA GLN A 50 0.97 -3.64 -8.32
C GLN A 50 -0.03 -4.78 -8.65
N GLY A 51 0.41 -5.84 -9.33
CA GLY A 51 -0.43 -6.92 -9.86
C GLY A 51 -1.13 -7.85 -8.85
N TYR A 52 -1.12 -7.53 -7.56
CA TYR A 52 -1.54 -8.45 -6.48
C TYR A 52 -3.06 -8.70 -6.39
N ARG A 53 -3.91 -7.86 -7.00
CA ARG A 53 -5.38 -7.88 -6.80
C ARG A 53 -6.15 -8.96 -7.55
N ILE A 54 -5.61 -9.50 -8.64
CA ILE A 54 -6.33 -10.46 -9.48
C ILE A 54 -5.68 -11.83 -9.31
N LEU A 55 -6.50 -12.82 -8.93
CA LEU A 55 -6.06 -14.20 -8.73
C LEU A 55 -6.54 -15.07 -9.89
N TYR A 56 -5.59 -15.52 -10.69
CA TYR A 56 -5.80 -16.42 -11.82
C TYR A 56 -5.58 -17.87 -11.40
N LYS A 57 -6.23 -18.81 -12.09
CA LYS A 57 -5.88 -20.23 -12.03
C LYS A 57 -4.98 -20.57 -13.21
N ARG A 58 -3.71 -20.93 -12.95
CA ARG A 58 -2.78 -21.47 -13.97
C ARG A 58 -2.15 -22.77 -13.47
N LYS A 59 -1.41 -23.46 -14.33
CA LYS A 59 -0.54 -24.56 -13.89
C LYS A 59 0.72 -24.00 -13.24
N CYS A 60 1.22 -24.72 -12.24
CA CYS A 60 2.56 -24.56 -11.69
C CYS A 60 3.57 -25.07 -12.71
N ASP A 61 4.56 -24.26 -13.08
CA ASP A 61 5.57 -24.65 -14.08
C ASP A 61 6.60 -25.67 -13.55
N PHE A 62 6.57 -25.99 -12.24
CA PHE A 62 7.38 -27.05 -11.63
C PHE A 62 6.63 -28.40 -11.55
N THR A 63 5.33 -28.40 -11.25
CA THR A 63 4.56 -29.65 -10.98
C THR A 63 3.43 -29.94 -11.95
N GLY A 64 3.03 -28.99 -12.80
CA GLY A 64 1.87 -29.09 -13.69
C GLY A 64 0.50 -29.01 -12.98
N GLU A 65 0.48 -28.96 -11.65
CA GLU A 65 -0.73 -28.85 -10.82
C GLU A 65 -1.38 -27.47 -10.94
N MET A 66 -2.71 -27.39 -10.75
CA MET A 66 -3.42 -26.10 -10.77
C MET A 66 -3.16 -25.31 -9.48
N ILE A 67 -2.76 -24.05 -9.63
CA ILE A 67 -2.45 -23.11 -8.55
C ILE A 67 -3.17 -21.77 -8.74
N PHE A 68 -3.37 -21.04 -7.65
CA PHE A 68 -3.72 -19.63 -7.68
C PHE A 68 -2.46 -18.77 -7.87
N SER A 69 -2.56 -17.72 -8.69
CA SER A 69 -1.43 -16.82 -8.95
C SER A 69 -1.86 -15.39 -9.33
N ALA A 70 -0.99 -14.42 -9.07
CA ALA A 70 -1.04 -13.06 -9.61
C ALA A 70 -0.75 -12.98 -11.13
N TYR A 71 -0.23 -14.05 -11.73
CA TYR A 71 0.13 -14.11 -13.16
C TYR A 71 -0.92 -14.87 -13.97
N HIS A 72 -1.35 -14.30 -15.10
CA HIS A 72 -2.28 -14.96 -16.03
C HIS A 72 -1.66 -16.23 -16.64
N ALA A 73 -2.48 -17.13 -17.19
CA ALA A 73 -1.99 -18.33 -17.88
C ALA A 73 -1.12 -17.97 -19.09
N ASP A 74 -1.51 -16.95 -19.87
CA ASP A 74 -0.77 -16.47 -21.05
C ASP A 74 0.44 -15.57 -20.70
N SER A 75 0.76 -15.42 -19.41
CA SER A 75 1.92 -14.63 -18.97
C SER A 75 3.22 -15.39 -19.27
N PRO A 76 4.22 -14.77 -19.92
CA PRO A 76 5.43 -15.46 -20.38
C PRO A 76 6.40 -15.84 -19.25
N TYR A 77 6.10 -15.45 -18.00
CA TYR A 77 6.88 -15.84 -16.83
C TYR A 77 6.57 -17.28 -16.41
N LYS A 78 7.60 -18.00 -15.95
CA LYS A 78 7.47 -19.28 -15.23
C LYS A 78 7.02 -19.00 -13.81
N VAL A 79 6.09 -19.78 -13.27
CA VAL A 79 5.46 -19.54 -11.97
C VAL A 79 5.46 -20.80 -11.11
N TYR A 80 6.05 -20.72 -9.92
CA TYR A 80 6.13 -21.82 -8.95
C TYR A 80 5.17 -21.61 -7.78
N ARG A 81 4.64 -22.71 -7.25
CA ARG A 81 3.79 -22.74 -6.03
C ARG A 81 4.61 -22.29 -4.80
N GLN A 82 3.97 -21.68 -3.80
CA GLN A 82 4.65 -21.06 -2.66
C GLN A 82 5.63 -22.01 -1.92
N ASP A 83 5.24 -23.26 -1.64
CA ASP A 83 6.05 -24.30 -0.98
C ASP A 83 7.23 -24.83 -1.82
N ILE A 84 7.30 -24.42 -3.08
CA ILE A 84 8.39 -24.73 -4.02
C ILE A 84 9.27 -23.50 -4.15
N TRP A 85 8.67 -22.32 -4.34
CA TRP A 85 9.42 -21.07 -4.51
C TRP A 85 10.18 -20.66 -3.23
N TRP A 86 9.57 -20.82 -2.06
CA TRP A 86 10.18 -20.55 -0.75
C TRP A 86 10.95 -21.73 -0.14
N GLY A 87 11.17 -22.82 -0.89
CA GLY A 87 11.81 -24.05 -0.38
C GLY A 87 12.92 -24.58 -1.28
N ASP A 88 13.72 -25.50 -0.75
CA ASP A 88 15.02 -25.92 -1.33
C ASP A 88 14.92 -26.83 -2.58
N LYS A 89 13.83 -26.73 -3.35
CA LYS A 89 13.55 -27.54 -4.55
C LYS A 89 14.16 -26.97 -5.84
N TRP A 90 14.70 -25.75 -5.78
CA TRP A 90 15.32 -25.01 -6.88
C TRP A 90 16.33 -24.00 -6.33
N ASP A 91 17.25 -23.53 -7.16
CA ASP A 91 18.19 -22.45 -6.80
C ASP A 91 18.00 -21.24 -7.73
N PRO A 92 17.67 -20.04 -7.22
CA PRO A 92 17.60 -18.83 -8.03
C PRO A 92 18.96 -18.38 -8.59
N LYS A 93 20.08 -18.68 -7.91
CA LYS A 93 21.43 -18.24 -8.35
C LYS A 93 21.93 -19.03 -9.59
N SER A 94 21.42 -20.23 -9.82
CA SER A 94 21.70 -21.07 -11.01
C SER A 94 21.34 -20.45 -12.37
N TYR A 95 20.59 -19.34 -12.39
CA TYR A 95 20.19 -18.61 -13.60
C TYR A 95 21.13 -17.45 -14.00
N GLY A 96 22.25 -17.24 -13.28
CA GLY A 96 23.20 -16.15 -13.56
C GLY A 96 23.79 -16.17 -14.98
N LYS A 97 24.11 -14.97 -15.52
CA LYS A 97 24.65 -14.79 -16.88
C LYS A 97 25.72 -13.70 -16.91
N GLU A 98 26.72 -13.88 -17.77
CA GLU A 98 27.73 -12.86 -18.13
C GLU A 98 27.11 -11.71 -18.94
N ILE A 99 27.66 -10.50 -18.81
CA ILE A 99 27.19 -9.29 -19.51
C ILE A 99 27.97 -9.06 -20.80
N ASP A 100 27.29 -9.05 -21.95
CA ASP A 100 27.85 -8.59 -23.21
C ASP A 100 27.70 -7.06 -23.35
N TRP A 101 28.80 -6.34 -23.20
CA TRP A 101 28.86 -4.88 -23.34
C TRP A 101 28.73 -4.37 -24.78
N ASN A 102 28.71 -5.27 -25.78
CA ASN A 102 28.36 -4.92 -27.16
C ASN A 102 26.83 -4.86 -27.38
N ARG A 103 26.03 -5.31 -26.40
CA ARG A 103 24.56 -5.32 -26.42
C ARG A 103 23.96 -4.34 -25.39
N PRO A 104 22.73 -3.84 -25.60
CA PRO A 104 22.03 -3.07 -24.58
C PRO A 104 21.79 -3.89 -23.30
N PHE A 105 22.23 -3.38 -22.14
CA PHE A 105 22.07 -4.05 -20.84
C PHE A 105 20.60 -4.42 -20.51
N LEU A 106 19.66 -3.50 -20.77
CA LEU A 106 18.25 -3.70 -20.43
C LEU A 106 17.55 -4.79 -21.25
N GLU A 107 18.10 -5.19 -22.41
CA GLU A 107 17.61 -6.35 -23.16
C GLU A 107 18.03 -7.66 -22.46
N GLN A 108 19.29 -7.75 -22.06
CA GLN A 108 19.85 -8.89 -21.33
C GLN A 108 19.17 -9.07 -19.95
N PHE A 109 18.90 -7.97 -19.25
CA PHE A 109 18.13 -7.99 -18.00
C PHE A 109 16.70 -8.54 -18.20
N LYS A 110 16.02 -8.15 -19.29
CA LYS A 110 14.69 -8.66 -19.65
C LYS A 110 14.71 -10.14 -20.03
N GLU A 111 15.76 -10.61 -20.73
CA GLU A 111 15.95 -12.04 -21.04
C GLU A 111 16.02 -12.87 -19.75
N LEU A 112 16.79 -12.42 -18.76
CA LEU A 112 16.89 -13.08 -17.45
C LEU A 112 15.55 -13.11 -16.71
N MET A 113 14.80 -11.99 -16.69
CA MET A 113 13.46 -11.94 -16.06
C MET A 113 12.46 -12.94 -16.64
N LEU A 114 12.60 -13.37 -17.90
CA LEU A 114 11.72 -14.36 -18.51
C LEU A 114 12.13 -15.81 -18.20
N GLU A 115 13.40 -16.02 -17.83
CA GLU A 115 13.94 -17.34 -17.52
C GLU A 115 13.83 -17.72 -16.04
N VAL A 116 13.93 -16.76 -15.13
CA VAL A 116 13.87 -16.99 -13.67
C VAL A 116 12.42 -17.24 -13.21
N PRO A 117 12.15 -18.30 -12.43
CA PRO A 117 10.83 -18.56 -11.85
C PRO A 117 10.36 -17.50 -10.84
N HIS A 118 9.08 -17.10 -10.97
CA HIS A 118 8.39 -16.19 -10.06
C HIS A 118 7.56 -16.95 -9.01
N ALA A 119 7.42 -16.37 -7.82
CA ALA A 119 6.47 -16.83 -6.82
C ALA A 119 5.03 -16.67 -7.33
N SER A 120 4.14 -17.64 -7.06
CA SER A 120 2.74 -17.55 -7.51
C SER A 120 2.00 -16.34 -6.95
N LEU A 121 2.30 -15.96 -5.71
CA LEU A 121 1.70 -14.89 -4.91
C LEU A 121 2.84 -14.16 -4.16
N ALA A 122 2.60 -12.90 -3.80
CA ALA A 122 3.47 -12.12 -2.91
C ALA A 122 2.99 -12.31 -1.47
N THR A 123 3.47 -13.37 -0.80
CA THR A 123 3.08 -13.68 0.58
C THR A 123 4.25 -14.16 1.42
N GLU A 124 4.28 -13.80 2.71
CA GLU A 124 5.21 -14.38 3.69
C GLU A 124 4.74 -15.81 4.05
N HIS A 125 4.97 -16.76 3.15
CA HIS A 125 4.27 -18.05 3.10
C HIS A 125 4.26 -18.82 4.42
N SER A 126 5.38 -18.83 5.15
CA SER A 126 5.53 -19.51 6.45
C SER A 126 4.60 -18.98 7.55
N ARG A 127 4.02 -17.78 7.38
CA ARG A 127 3.10 -17.11 8.32
C ARG A 127 1.69 -16.94 7.73
N MET A 128 1.36 -17.71 6.69
CA MET A 128 0.02 -17.80 6.10
C MET A 128 -0.65 -19.10 6.53
N VAL A 129 -1.70 -19.02 7.35
CA VAL A 129 -2.46 -20.16 7.88
C VAL A 129 -3.86 -20.16 7.28
N ARG A 130 -4.21 -21.18 6.49
CA ARG A 130 -5.53 -21.35 5.83
C ARG A 130 -6.02 -20.07 5.13
N SER A 131 -5.10 -19.39 4.44
CA SER A 131 -5.29 -18.04 3.89
C SER A 131 -4.91 -17.96 2.41
N ASP A 132 -5.12 -19.05 1.68
CA ASP A 132 -4.57 -19.32 0.34
C ASP A 132 -5.12 -18.40 -0.77
N TYR A 133 -6.15 -17.60 -0.44
CA TYR A 133 -6.79 -16.61 -1.30
C TYR A 133 -6.33 -15.17 -1.00
N CYS A 134 -5.34 -14.99 -0.14
CA CYS A 134 -4.78 -13.68 0.22
C CYS A 134 -3.48 -13.40 -0.54
N ASN A 135 -3.20 -12.13 -0.85
CA ASN A 135 -2.03 -11.75 -1.67
C ASN A 135 -1.54 -10.33 -1.36
N ALA A 136 -0.24 -10.06 -1.53
CA ALA A 136 0.47 -8.98 -0.82
C ALA A 136 0.16 -9.06 0.68
N ALA A 137 0.43 -10.22 1.30
CA ALA A 137 -0.06 -10.56 2.63
C ALA A 137 1.00 -11.23 3.51
N SER A 138 0.98 -10.88 4.80
CA SER A 138 1.79 -11.51 5.86
C SER A 138 0.95 -11.72 7.12
N GLU A 139 1.38 -12.66 7.97
CA GLU A 139 0.77 -12.89 9.30
C GLU A 139 -0.76 -13.07 9.25
N CYS A 140 -1.25 -13.87 8.29
CA CYS A 140 -2.69 -14.07 8.08
C CYS A 140 -3.12 -15.47 8.52
N LYS A 141 -4.17 -15.52 9.34
CA LYS A 141 -4.83 -16.73 9.82
C LYS A 141 -6.31 -16.66 9.45
N ASP A 142 -6.83 -17.73 8.86
CA ASP A 142 -8.26 -17.88 8.52
C ASP A 142 -8.82 -16.70 7.69
N CYS A 143 -8.00 -16.15 6.78
CA CYS A 143 -8.33 -14.97 5.97
C CYS A 143 -8.71 -15.33 4.53
N TYR A 144 -9.76 -14.69 3.99
CA TYR A 144 -10.27 -14.97 2.64
C TYR A 144 -10.38 -13.72 1.76
N LEU A 145 -9.69 -13.72 0.61
CA LEU A 145 -9.64 -12.58 -0.33
C LEU A 145 -9.22 -11.26 0.35
N CYS A 146 -8.25 -11.33 1.26
CA CYS A 146 -7.63 -10.16 1.89
C CYS A 146 -6.34 -9.78 1.15
N PHE A 147 -6.15 -8.48 0.90
CA PHE A 147 -5.06 -7.95 0.10
C PHE A 147 -4.33 -6.79 0.81
N ARG A 148 -3.00 -6.69 0.66
CA ARG A 148 -2.17 -5.68 1.36
C ARG A 148 -2.34 -5.70 2.90
N ILE A 149 -2.45 -6.90 3.46
CA ILE A 149 -2.78 -7.17 4.86
C ILE A 149 -1.56 -7.71 5.63
N THR A 150 -1.41 -7.24 6.86
CA THR A 150 -0.48 -7.76 7.87
C THR A 150 -1.27 -7.94 9.16
N GLY A 151 -1.12 -9.08 9.84
CA GLY A 151 -1.82 -9.35 11.11
C GLY A 151 -3.32 -9.59 10.93
N GLY A 152 -3.70 -10.46 10.00
CA GLY A 152 -5.11 -10.79 9.74
C GLY A 152 -5.58 -12.01 10.52
N GLU A 153 -6.71 -11.93 11.22
CA GLU A 153 -7.35 -13.08 11.89
C GLU A 153 -8.87 -13.10 11.68
N ASP A 154 -9.41 -14.23 11.19
CA ASP A 154 -10.86 -14.45 10.95
C ASP A 154 -11.53 -13.37 10.06
N CYS A 155 -10.85 -12.92 9.00
CA CYS A 155 -11.25 -11.78 8.17
C CYS A 155 -11.54 -12.13 6.70
N ALA A 156 -12.39 -11.36 6.01
CA ALA A 156 -12.56 -11.51 4.57
C ALA A 156 -12.82 -10.21 3.80
N TYR A 157 -12.46 -10.20 2.50
CA TYR A 157 -12.66 -9.08 1.59
C TYR A 157 -12.00 -7.76 2.05
N LEU A 158 -10.86 -7.86 2.76
CA LEU A 158 -10.16 -6.69 3.28
C LEU A 158 -9.09 -6.16 2.31
N ASN A 159 -8.87 -4.84 2.27
CA ASN A 159 -7.80 -4.24 1.47
C ASN A 159 -7.03 -3.13 2.22
N THR A 160 -5.69 -3.22 2.24
CA THR A 160 -4.78 -2.35 3.00
C THR A 160 -5.07 -2.39 4.50
N VAL A 161 -4.51 -3.38 5.21
CA VAL A 161 -4.82 -3.63 6.63
C VAL A 161 -3.57 -3.87 7.49
N VAL A 162 -3.62 -3.45 8.75
CA VAL A 162 -2.72 -3.87 9.85
C VAL A 162 -3.59 -4.37 10.99
N ASP A 163 -3.27 -5.50 11.60
CA ASP A 163 -3.90 -6.02 12.83
C ASP A 163 -5.44 -5.98 12.76
N GLY A 164 -6.00 -6.64 11.75
CA GLY A 164 -7.44 -6.70 11.49
C GLY A 164 -8.02 -8.02 12.00
N LYS A 165 -9.04 -7.94 12.86
CA LYS A 165 -9.68 -9.12 13.47
C LYS A 165 -11.18 -9.20 13.23
N GLN A 166 -11.69 -10.38 12.92
CA GLN A 166 -13.14 -10.66 12.79
C GLN A 166 -13.89 -9.63 11.93
N SER A 167 -13.24 -9.14 10.87
CA SER A 167 -13.65 -7.96 10.10
C SER A 167 -13.84 -8.28 8.62
N PHE A 168 -14.85 -7.68 8.03
CA PHE A 168 -15.34 -8.03 6.69
C PHE A 168 -15.60 -6.77 5.84
N ASP A 169 -15.31 -6.81 4.53
CA ASP A 169 -15.62 -5.73 3.58
C ASP A 169 -15.16 -4.32 4.06
N CYS A 170 -13.90 -4.22 4.48
CA CYS A 170 -13.29 -2.97 4.96
C CYS A 170 -12.00 -2.62 4.20
N SER A 171 -11.67 -1.34 4.12
CA SER A 171 -10.40 -0.86 3.56
C SER A 171 -9.72 0.19 4.43
N PHE A 172 -8.39 0.14 4.51
CA PHE A 172 -7.60 0.98 5.44
C PHE A 172 -8.04 0.78 6.90
N LEU A 173 -8.00 -0.48 7.34
CA LEU A 173 -8.31 -0.93 8.71
C LEU A 173 -6.98 -1.14 9.47
N ASN A 174 -6.79 -0.49 10.62
CA ASN A 174 -5.56 -0.61 11.42
C ASN A 174 -5.89 -0.90 12.89
N HIS A 175 -5.31 -1.96 13.46
CA HIS A 175 -5.46 -2.38 14.86
C HIS A 175 -6.92 -2.40 15.33
N SER A 176 -7.81 -3.02 14.56
CA SER A 176 -9.26 -2.89 14.72
C SER A 176 -10.01 -4.20 14.53
N GLU A 177 -11.13 -4.35 15.25
CA GLU A 177 -11.84 -5.62 15.43
C GLU A 177 -13.37 -5.45 15.28
N LEU A 178 -14.04 -6.50 14.77
CA LEU A 178 -15.49 -6.53 14.49
C LEU A 178 -15.97 -5.34 13.64
N CYS A 179 -15.24 -5.03 12.56
CA CYS A 179 -15.57 -3.95 11.64
C CYS A 179 -16.22 -4.46 10.34
N PHE A 180 -17.22 -3.74 9.82
CA PHE A 180 -17.91 -4.08 8.57
C PHE A 180 -18.23 -2.87 7.69
N GLY A 181 -18.10 -3.00 6.37
CA GLY A 181 -18.52 -2.01 5.39
C GLY A 181 -17.87 -0.63 5.55
N SER A 182 -16.67 -0.59 6.14
CA SER A 182 -16.08 0.63 6.72
C SER A 182 -14.70 0.98 6.15
N THR A 183 -14.35 2.27 6.18
CA THR A 183 -13.11 2.79 5.56
C THR A 183 -12.35 3.77 6.43
N ASN A 184 -11.01 3.72 6.39
CA ASN A 184 -10.12 4.55 7.21
C ASN A 184 -10.45 4.44 8.72
N ILE A 185 -10.27 3.24 9.26
CA ILE A 185 -10.63 2.86 10.63
C ILE A 185 -9.34 2.51 11.40
N ASN A 186 -9.15 3.10 12.58
CA ASN A 186 -7.88 2.98 13.33
C ASN A 186 -8.11 2.84 14.85
N LYS A 187 -7.61 1.77 15.47
CA LYS A 187 -7.81 1.44 16.90
C LYS A 187 -9.29 1.40 17.32
N CYS A 188 -10.13 0.73 16.54
CA CYS A 188 -11.57 0.73 16.73
C CYS A 188 -12.14 -0.68 16.98
N TYR A 189 -13.29 -0.74 17.67
CA TYR A 189 -14.00 -1.99 17.98
C TYR A 189 -15.49 -1.84 17.65
N GLN A 190 -16.10 -2.81 16.94
CA GLN A 190 -17.52 -2.75 16.56
C GLN A 190 -17.87 -1.47 15.77
N VAL A 191 -17.32 -1.33 14.56
CA VAL A 191 -17.57 -0.18 13.69
C VAL A 191 -18.17 -0.60 12.34
N PHE A 192 -19.36 -0.07 12.04
CA PHE A 192 -20.21 -0.53 10.95
C PHE A 192 -20.57 0.63 10.01
N PHE A 193 -20.45 0.43 8.69
CA PHE A 193 -20.84 1.37 7.64
C PHE A 193 -20.27 2.80 7.83
N SER A 194 -19.08 2.92 8.41
CA SER A 194 -18.52 4.18 8.91
C SER A 194 -17.18 4.55 8.23
N GLN A 195 -16.81 5.83 8.26
CA GLN A 195 -15.69 6.36 7.49
C GLN A 195 -14.84 7.34 8.32
N ASN A 196 -13.51 7.22 8.29
CA ASN A 196 -12.60 8.10 9.06
C ASN A 196 -12.90 8.08 10.58
N CYS A 197 -12.86 6.89 11.21
CA CYS A 197 -13.09 6.74 12.64
C CYS A 197 -11.82 6.25 13.35
N ALA A 198 -11.40 6.98 14.39
CA ALA A 198 -10.19 6.66 15.16
C ALA A 198 -10.49 6.56 16.66
N GLU A 199 -9.96 5.53 17.32
CA GLU A 199 -10.09 5.33 18.78
C GLU A 199 -11.56 5.30 19.25
N CYS A 200 -12.44 4.69 18.44
CA CYS A 200 -13.89 4.64 18.65
C CYS A 200 -14.41 3.22 18.91
N HIS A 201 -15.56 3.09 19.60
CA HIS A 201 -16.24 1.79 19.71
C HIS A 201 -17.76 1.84 19.61
N SER A 202 -18.36 0.76 19.10
CA SER A 202 -19.83 0.61 18.97
C SER A 202 -20.46 1.75 18.14
N VAL A 203 -19.89 2.00 16.95
CA VAL A 203 -20.22 3.13 16.06
C VAL A 203 -20.85 2.64 14.75
N TRP A 204 -21.95 3.27 14.35
CA TRP A 204 -22.73 2.90 13.16
C TRP A 204 -22.95 4.11 12.25
N PHE A 205 -22.84 3.93 10.93
CA PHE A 205 -23.16 4.92 9.90
C PHE A 205 -22.54 6.32 10.15
N SER A 206 -21.35 6.41 10.73
CA SER A 206 -20.78 7.68 11.21
C SER A 206 -19.50 8.07 10.46
N ARG A 207 -19.09 9.34 10.59
CA ARG A 207 -17.97 9.90 9.81
C ARG A 207 -17.07 10.89 10.57
N ASP A 208 -15.77 10.86 10.34
CA ASP A 208 -14.81 11.86 10.88
C ASP A 208 -14.83 11.94 12.42
N LEU A 209 -15.02 10.79 13.08
CA LEU A 209 -15.18 10.62 14.54
C LEU A 209 -13.86 10.25 15.21
N VAL A 210 -13.59 10.82 16.39
CA VAL A 210 -12.38 10.54 17.19
C VAL A 210 -12.72 10.32 18.66
N GLY A 211 -12.26 9.23 19.27
CA GLY A 211 -12.45 8.98 20.70
C GLY A 211 -13.91 8.79 21.12
N CYS A 212 -14.79 8.35 20.21
CA CYS A 212 -16.24 8.32 20.43
C CYS A 212 -16.78 6.91 20.66
N SER A 213 -17.76 6.78 21.56
CA SER A 213 -18.55 5.55 21.73
C SER A 213 -20.00 5.76 21.31
N ASP A 214 -20.76 4.66 21.17
CA ASP A 214 -22.24 4.69 21.17
C ASP A 214 -22.81 5.79 20.25
N CYS A 215 -22.41 5.78 18.98
CA CYS A 215 -22.74 6.81 18.00
C CYS A 215 -23.42 6.21 16.75
N VAL A 216 -24.55 6.81 16.33
CA VAL A 216 -25.30 6.39 15.13
C VAL A 216 -25.56 7.59 14.22
N GLY A 217 -25.12 7.53 12.96
CA GLY A 217 -25.38 8.61 11.98
C GLY A 217 -24.61 9.91 12.25
N CYS A 218 -23.58 9.89 13.09
CA CYS A 218 -22.87 11.08 13.58
C CYS A 218 -21.75 11.55 12.64
N ILE A 219 -21.36 12.82 12.72
CA ILE A 219 -20.25 13.38 11.94
C ILE A 219 -19.46 14.46 12.70
N ASN A 220 -18.12 14.45 12.56
CA ASN A 220 -17.17 15.38 13.20
C ASN A 220 -17.15 15.38 14.74
N LEU A 221 -17.64 14.35 15.41
CA LEU A 221 -17.62 14.30 16.89
C LEU A 221 -16.24 13.91 17.43
N HIS A 222 -15.89 14.51 18.58
CA HIS A 222 -14.67 14.23 19.34
C HIS A 222 -15.05 13.96 20.80
N MET A 223 -14.60 12.84 21.36
CA MET A 223 -14.81 12.46 22.78
C MET A 223 -16.29 12.54 23.21
N LYS A 224 -17.18 11.91 22.41
CA LYS A 224 -18.64 11.84 22.66
C LYS A 224 -19.14 10.40 22.78
N GLN A 225 -20.23 10.25 23.52
CA GLN A 225 -20.92 8.98 23.77
C GLN A 225 -22.44 9.22 23.72
N TYR A 226 -23.22 8.21 23.34
CA TYR A 226 -24.69 8.25 23.30
C TYR A 226 -25.26 9.36 22.39
N CYS A 227 -24.75 9.42 21.15
CA CYS A 227 -25.17 10.42 20.15
C CYS A 227 -25.86 9.77 18.95
N ILE A 228 -26.93 10.41 18.47
CA ILE A 228 -27.63 10.02 17.23
C ILE A 228 -27.81 11.26 16.36
N PHE A 229 -27.33 11.24 15.12
CA PHE A 229 -27.29 12.41 14.21
C PHE A 229 -26.75 13.69 14.89
N ASN A 230 -25.62 13.56 15.61
CA ASN A 230 -24.99 14.58 16.46
C ASN A 230 -25.81 15.10 17.65
N GLN A 231 -27.07 14.68 17.85
CA GLN A 231 -27.82 14.98 19.07
C GLN A 231 -27.33 14.09 20.21
N GLN A 232 -26.99 14.71 21.34
CA GLN A 232 -26.65 14.05 22.61
C GLN A 232 -27.92 13.54 23.30
N TYR A 233 -27.88 12.31 23.81
CA TYR A 233 -28.94 11.70 24.65
C TYR A 233 -28.40 11.30 26.02
N SER A 234 -29.29 10.99 26.97
CA SER A 234 -28.94 10.12 28.10
C SER A 234 -28.72 8.68 27.63
N ARG A 235 -28.08 7.86 28.46
CA ARG A 235 -27.79 6.45 28.16
C ARG A 235 -29.08 5.64 27.97
N GLU A 236 -30.08 5.91 28.79
CA GLU A 236 -31.36 5.23 28.83
C GLU A 236 -32.21 5.59 27.60
N GLU A 237 -32.23 6.87 27.21
CA GLU A 237 -32.88 7.32 25.97
C GLU A 237 -32.17 6.80 24.73
N TYR A 238 -30.84 6.79 24.71
CA TYR A 238 -30.06 6.22 23.61
C TYR A 238 -30.35 4.72 23.45
N GLN A 239 -30.33 3.95 24.54
CA GLN A 239 -30.68 2.52 24.50
C GLN A 239 -32.14 2.25 24.10
N LYS A 240 -33.06 3.18 24.38
CA LYS A 240 -34.44 3.12 23.87
C LYS A 240 -34.48 3.40 22.37
N LYS A 241 -33.82 4.46 21.90
CA LYS A 241 -33.76 4.87 20.49
C LYS A 241 -33.05 3.84 19.61
N LEU A 242 -31.96 3.24 20.10
CA LEU A 242 -31.23 2.19 19.38
C LEU A 242 -32.10 0.96 19.07
N LYS A 243 -33.09 0.65 19.93
CA LYS A 243 -34.08 -0.43 19.71
C LYS A 243 -35.20 -0.06 18.74
N GLU A 244 -35.30 1.21 18.32
CA GLU A 244 -36.23 1.65 17.27
C GLU A 244 -35.61 1.47 15.86
N PHE A 245 -34.31 1.18 15.77
CA PHE A 245 -33.63 0.90 14.50
C PHE A 245 -33.58 -0.60 14.21
N ASP A 246 -34.02 -0.97 13.01
CA ASP A 246 -33.81 -2.31 12.45
C ASP A 246 -32.74 -2.26 11.36
N PHE A 247 -31.64 -3.00 11.55
CA PHE A 247 -30.60 -3.22 10.54
C PHE A 247 -30.55 -4.67 10.05
N GLY A 248 -31.56 -5.48 10.37
CA GLY A 248 -31.67 -6.89 9.97
C GLY A 248 -31.96 -7.13 8.49
N THR A 249 -32.29 -6.07 7.72
CA THR A 249 -32.52 -6.17 6.27
C THR A 249 -31.61 -5.23 5.46
N LYS A 250 -31.22 -5.69 4.26
CA LYS A 250 -30.43 -4.91 3.30
C LYS A 250 -31.15 -3.63 2.83
N GLU A 251 -32.48 -3.62 2.87
CA GLU A 251 -33.28 -2.44 2.54
C GLU A 251 -33.23 -1.41 3.67
N ASN A 252 -33.40 -1.82 4.92
CA ASN A 252 -33.38 -0.90 6.07
C ASN A 252 -31.99 -0.30 6.30
N ILE A 253 -30.91 -1.08 6.10
CA ILE A 253 -29.53 -0.56 6.04
C ILE A 253 -29.42 0.56 5.00
N ARG A 254 -29.80 0.31 3.74
CA ARG A 254 -29.74 1.31 2.65
C ARG A 254 -30.57 2.55 2.91
N ASN A 255 -31.76 2.39 3.48
CA ASN A 255 -32.63 3.50 3.85
C ASN A 255 -31.98 4.37 4.93
N PHE A 256 -31.32 3.76 5.91
CA PHE A 256 -30.58 4.48 6.95
C PHE A 256 -29.29 5.13 6.41
N GLU A 257 -28.57 4.49 5.49
CA GLU A 257 -27.44 5.09 4.75
C GLU A 257 -27.89 6.36 4.01
N MET A 258 -28.99 6.31 3.26
CA MET A 258 -29.52 7.47 2.53
C MET A 258 -29.99 8.60 3.46
N GLN A 259 -30.64 8.27 4.58
CA GLN A 259 -31.00 9.25 5.62
C GLN A 259 -29.75 9.92 6.22
N THR A 260 -28.74 9.10 6.53
CA THR A 260 -27.46 9.54 7.09
C THR A 260 -26.69 10.43 6.11
N GLU A 261 -26.60 10.06 4.84
CA GLU A 261 -25.99 10.91 3.82
C GLU A 261 -26.69 12.26 3.71
N LYS A 262 -28.03 12.28 3.74
CA LYS A 262 -28.81 13.51 3.70
C LYS A 262 -28.50 14.41 4.90
N PHE A 263 -28.36 13.84 6.10
CA PHE A 263 -27.88 14.55 7.27
C PHE A 263 -26.42 15.04 7.10
N MET A 264 -25.49 14.18 6.71
CA MET A 264 -24.07 14.52 6.49
C MET A 264 -23.82 15.51 5.35
N LYS A 265 -24.84 15.87 4.56
CA LYS A 265 -24.82 16.94 3.54
C LYS A 265 -25.24 18.31 4.11
N THR A 266 -25.84 18.37 5.30
CA THR A 266 -26.12 19.62 6.03
C THR A 266 -25.02 20.03 7.00
N GLN A 267 -24.10 19.11 7.30
CA GLN A 267 -23.03 19.28 8.28
C GLN A 267 -21.74 19.77 7.62
N PRO A 268 -20.91 20.57 8.32
CA PRO A 268 -19.64 21.05 7.76
C PRO A 268 -18.71 19.88 7.41
N ARG A 269 -17.92 20.04 6.35
CA ARG A 269 -16.88 19.08 5.97
C ARG A 269 -15.51 19.68 6.23
N ARG A 270 -14.57 18.82 6.63
CA ARG A 270 -13.15 19.18 6.65
C ARG A 270 -12.70 19.43 5.22
N GLN A 271 -11.95 20.52 4.99
CA GLN A 271 -11.26 20.74 3.73
C GLN A 271 -10.10 19.75 3.54
N PHE A 272 -9.51 19.31 4.66
CA PHE A 272 -8.25 18.57 4.71
C PHE A 272 -8.26 17.55 5.85
N HIS A 273 -7.75 16.35 5.58
CA HIS A 273 -7.55 15.28 6.55
C HIS A 273 -6.06 15.15 6.86
N GLY A 274 -5.61 15.77 7.95
CA GLY A 274 -4.23 15.65 8.42
C GLY A 274 -3.96 16.44 9.69
N VAL A 275 -2.90 16.10 10.42
CA VAL A 275 -2.45 16.85 11.61
C VAL A 275 -0.92 16.90 11.70
N LYS A 276 -0.39 17.96 12.35
CA LYS A 276 1.04 18.16 12.65
C LYS A 276 1.95 18.16 11.41
N ASN A 277 1.54 18.86 10.35
CA ASN A 277 2.34 18.97 9.12
C ASN A 277 2.90 20.38 8.93
N THR A 278 4.05 20.48 8.26
CA THR A 278 4.71 21.75 7.91
C THR A 278 5.30 21.65 6.50
N ASN A 279 4.87 22.50 5.57
CA ASN A 279 5.26 22.45 4.15
C ASN A 279 4.89 21.11 3.50
N VAL A 280 3.63 21.00 3.03
CA VAL A 280 2.99 19.73 2.70
C VAL A 280 1.93 19.90 1.61
N SER A 281 1.66 18.86 0.80
CA SER A 281 0.59 18.84 -0.19
C SER A 281 -0.08 17.47 -0.35
N GLY A 282 -1.42 17.50 -0.48
CA GLY A 282 -2.28 16.33 -0.74
C GLY A 282 -2.89 15.71 0.53
N GLU A 283 -3.85 14.78 0.36
CA GLU A 283 -4.75 14.36 1.45
C GLU A 283 -4.27 13.16 2.28
N TYR A 284 -4.76 13.08 3.52
CA TYR A 284 -4.44 12.05 4.51
C TYR A 284 -2.94 11.99 4.85
N ILE A 285 -2.37 13.15 5.23
CA ILE A 285 -0.96 13.28 5.62
C ILE A 285 -0.85 13.63 7.10
N PHE A 286 0.06 12.96 7.82
CA PHE A 286 0.20 13.09 9.27
C PHE A 286 1.67 13.22 9.71
N ASN A 287 1.95 14.06 10.71
CA ASN A 287 3.26 14.27 11.33
C ASN A 287 4.42 14.53 10.34
N SER A 288 4.18 15.20 9.21
CA SER A 288 5.12 15.22 8.07
C SER A 288 5.65 16.62 7.72
N LYS A 289 6.88 16.69 7.19
CA LYS A 289 7.56 17.95 6.83
C LYS A 289 8.18 17.90 5.44
N ASN A 290 8.00 18.97 4.66
CA ASN A 290 8.54 19.12 3.30
C ASN A 290 8.10 17.97 2.35
N VAL A 291 6.81 17.88 2.00
CA VAL A 291 6.25 16.76 1.21
C VAL A 291 5.32 17.24 0.08
N HIS A 292 5.68 17.07 -1.19
CA HIS A 292 4.94 17.66 -2.33
C HIS A 292 4.91 16.75 -3.59
N ASP A 293 3.79 16.23 -4.10
CA ASP A 293 2.43 16.16 -3.56
C ASP A 293 2.02 14.69 -3.46
N SER A 294 1.43 14.29 -2.33
CA SER A 294 1.24 12.88 -1.95
C SER A 294 -0.15 12.58 -1.39
N TYR A 295 -0.56 11.32 -1.38
CA TYR A 295 -1.88 10.91 -0.89
C TYR A 295 -1.76 9.64 -0.03
N MET A 296 -2.29 9.70 1.20
CA MET A 296 -2.06 8.74 2.31
C MET A 296 -0.58 8.59 2.68
N LEU A 297 -0.13 9.26 3.75
CA LEU A 297 1.25 9.18 4.26
C LEU A 297 1.31 9.53 5.76
N SER A 298 2.27 8.96 6.50
CA SER A 298 2.58 9.38 7.87
C SER A 298 4.10 9.44 8.12
N ASN A 299 4.53 10.37 8.98
CA ASN A 299 5.92 10.50 9.45
C ASN A 299 6.96 10.71 8.32
N GLY A 300 6.62 11.49 7.28
CA GLY A 300 7.53 11.77 6.15
C GLY A 300 8.37 13.04 6.31
N LEU A 301 9.59 13.01 5.78
CA LEU A 301 10.53 14.15 5.76
C LEU A 301 11.19 14.31 4.39
N ASP A 302 11.15 15.51 3.81
CA ASP A 302 11.87 15.88 2.56
C ASP A 302 11.56 14.92 1.39
N LEU A 303 10.27 14.83 1.02
CA LEU A 303 9.75 13.90 0.01
C LEU A 303 9.10 14.61 -1.19
N ARG A 304 9.18 14.00 -2.38
CA ARG A 304 8.49 14.52 -3.57
C ARG A 304 7.76 13.43 -4.36
N TYR A 305 6.54 13.67 -4.80
CA TYR A 305 5.75 12.75 -5.64
C TYR A 305 5.56 11.29 -5.12
N CYS A 306 5.72 11.01 -3.82
CA CYS A 306 5.47 9.69 -3.23
C CYS A 306 3.97 9.41 -3.00
N GLN A 307 3.55 8.15 -2.87
CA GLN A 307 2.15 7.79 -2.57
C GLN A 307 2.00 6.65 -1.57
N CYS A 308 0.94 6.73 -0.76
CA CYS A 308 0.40 5.64 0.06
C CYS A 308 1.34 5.05 1.15
N LEU A 309 2.43 5.72 1.53
CA LEU A 309 3.40 5.18 2.50
C LEU A 309 2.70 4.85 3.84
N LYS A 310 2.74 3.57 4.24
CA LYS A 310 1.88 2.98 5.28
C LYS A 310 2.51 2.95 6.67
N VAL A 311 3.84 3.04 6.75
CA VAL A 311 4.65 3.10 7.98
C VAL A 311 5.76 4.16 7.74
N GLY A 312 6.53 4.50 8.78
CA GLY A 312 7.70 5.40 8.70
C GLY A 312 8.42 5.50 10.06
N PRO A 313 9.50 6.29 10.16
CA PRO A 313 9.83 7.42 9.30
C PRO A 313 10.34 7.08 7.89
N ALA A 314 9.91 7.88 6.92
CA ALA A 314 10.38 7.83 5.54
C ALA A 314 11.02 9.18 5.16
N SER A 315 12.25 9.18 4.63
CA SER A 315 13.02 10.40 4.41
C SER A 315 13.65 10.55 3.02
N SER A 316 13.86 11.81 2.61
CA SER A 316 14.84 12.21 1.61
C SER A 316 14.67 11.57 0.22
N SER A 317 13.43 11.33 -0.22
CA SER A 317 13.10 10.43 -1.34
C SER A 317 12.06 11.02 -2.30
N TYR A 318 12.20 10.72 -3.58
CA TYR A 318 11.22 11.04 -4.62
C TYR A 318 10.46 9.77 -5.07
N ASP A 319 9.20 9.88 -5.49
CA ASP A 319 8.48 8.87 -6.27
C ASP A 319 8.56 7.39 -5.80
N TRP A 320 8.32 7.13 -4.51
CA TRP A 320 8.14 5.77 -3.98
C TRP A 320 6.66 5.50 -3.63
N SER A 321 6.12 4.32 -4.00
CA SER A 321 4.67 4.03 -3.96
C SER A 321 4.31 2.82 -3.07
N LEU A 322 4.30 3.06 -1.75
CA LEU A 322 4.48 2.10 -0.63
C LEU A 322 5.70 1.16 -0.82
N PHE A 323 6.16 0.40 0.16
CA PHE A 323 5.89 0.30 1.60
C PHE A 323 7.26 0.13 2.27
N GLY A 324 7.52 0.78 3.40
CA GLY A 324 8.66 0.48 4.27
C GLY A 324 9.50 1.69 4.68
N ASP A 325 10.38 1.43 5.64
CA ASP A 325 11.12 2.39 6.49
C ASP A 325 12.63 2.00 6.48
N ASN A 326 13.52 2.51 7.33
CA ASN A 326 13.73 3.94 7.57
C ASN A 326 14.66 4.49 6.46
N SER A 327 14.06 5.10 5.43
CA SER A 327 14.65 5.40 4.13
C SER A 327 15.74 6.49 4.09
N GLU A 328 16.68 6.39 3.12
CA GLU A 328 17.46 7.52 2.60
C GLU A 328 17.67 7.50 1.06
N LEU A 329 17.54 8.68 0.42
CA LEU A 329 17.86 9.02 -0.99
C LEU A 329 17.10 8.31 -2.14
N MET A 330 15.95 7.72 -1.84
CA MET A 330 15.28 6.78 -2.74
C MET A 330 14.49 7.41 -3.94
N TYR A 331 14.43 6.80 -5.15
CA TYR A 331 13.77 7.39 -6.36
C TYR A 331 13.28 6.47 -7.53
N GLU A 332 11.99 6.01 -7.56
CA GLU A 332 11.25 5.24 -8.62
C GLU A 332 10.77 3.78 -8.35
N CYS A 333 10.28 3.42 -7.15
CA CYS A 333 9.93 2.00 -6.84
C CYS A 333 8.59 1.72 -6.15
N CYS A 334 8.33 0.42 -6.00
CA CYS A 334 7.33 -0.22 -5.14
C CYS A 334 7.79 -1.68 -4.90
N TRP A 335 7.92 -2.25 -3.69
CA TRP A 335 7.88 -1.76 -2.30
C TRP A 335 9.20 -2.13 -1.59
N CYS A 336 9.77 -1.29 -0.70
CA CYS A 336 10.96 -1.65 0.10
C CYS A 336 11.02 -0.98 1.49
N GLY A 337 11.44 -1.78 2.47
CA GLY A 337 11.91 -1.45 3.83
C GLY A 337 12.18 -2.77 4.57
N LEU A 338 12.63 -2.86 5.80
CA LEU A 338 13.19 -1.82 6.66
C LEU A 338 14.41 -2.42 7.38
N ASP A 339 15.60 -1.82 7.31
CA ASP A 339 15.93 -0.51 6.75
C ASP A 339 16.18 -0.47 5.22
N SER A 340 16.53 0.71 4.70
CA SER A 340 16.80 0.97 3.27
C SER A 340 17.66 2.22 3.04
N ASN A 341 18.85 2.05 2.45
CA ASN A 341 19.70 3.14 1.92
C ASN A 341 20.83 2.53 1.05
N ASP A 342 21.06 2.85 -0.23
CA ASP A 342 20.43 3.77 -1.19
C ASP A 342 19.61 2.92 -2.23
N VAL A 343 18.35 3.28 -2.56
CA VAL A 343 17.36 2.35 -3.22
C VAL A 343 16.36 3.13 -4.13
N LYS A 344 16.02 2.75 -5.37
CA LYS A 344 15.51 3.68 -6.43
C LYS A 344 14.86 3.15 -7.73
N PHE A 345 15.31 2.14 -8.44
CA PHE A 345 16.20 1.08 -8.04
C PHE A 345 15.38 0.09 -7.20
N SER A 346 14.43 -0.59 -7.88
CA SER A 346 13.87 -1.92 -7.56
C SER A 346 12.34 -2.13 -7.50
N ALA A 347 11.93 -3.41 -7.42
CA ALA A 347 10.59 -3.85 -7.00
C ALA A 347 10.58 -5.36 -6.63
N TRP A 348 10.20 -5.87 -5.45
CA TRP A 348 9.91 -5.31 -4.11
C TRP A 348 10.92 -5.96 -3.13
N ASN A 349 11.52 -5.27 -2.14
CA ASN A 349 12.71 -5.78 -1.43
C ASN A 349 12.83 -5.41 0.07
N TYR A 350 13.13 -6.38 0.93
CA TYR A 350 13.11 -6.22 2.41
C TYR A 350 14.17 -7.13 3.07
N THR A 351 15.32 -6.72 3.61
CA THR A 351 15.82 -5.42 4.12
C THR A 351 17.16 -5.07 3.44
N ASN A 352 17.41 -3.82 3.00
CA ASN A 352 18.41 -3.59 1.92
C ASN A 352 19.43 -2.46 2.15
N HIS A 353 20.66 -2.64 1.65
CA HIS A 353 21.61 -1.54 1.41
C HIS A 353 22.18 -1.51 -0.02
N ASN A 354 22.34 -0.31 -0.58
CA ASN A 354 22.82 0.06 -1.93
C ASN A 354 22.29 -0.75 -3.13
N THR A 355 21.57 -0.09 -4.03
CA THR A 355 20.81 -0.72 -5.12
C THR A 355 20.61 0.31 -6.24
N GLU A 356 20.71 -0.04 -7.54
CA GLU A 356 20.63 0.98 -8.63
C GLU A 356 19.61 0.80 -9.83
N TYR A 357 18.78 -0.24 -10.11
CA TYR A 357 18.84 -1.73 -10.03
C TYR A 357 17.89 -2.54 -9.08
N CYS A 358 17.80 -3.89 -9.25
CA CYS A 358 17.08 -4.99 -8.52
C CYS A 358 15.56 -5.33 -8.64
N PHE A 359 15.21 -6.58 -8.24
CA PHE A 359 13.88 -7.24 -8.27
C PHE A 359 13.76 -8.30 -7.14
N GLY A 360 12.67 -8.27 -6.36
CA GLY A 360 12.19 -9.39 -5.53
C GLY A 360 13.14 -9.99 -4.47
N VAL A 361 14.18 -9.27 -4.06
CA VAL A 361 15.21 -9.70 -3.10
C VAL A 361 14.76 -9.44 -1.66
N HIS A 362 15.01 -10.36 -0.74
CA HIS A 362 14.67 -10.12 0.66
C HIS A 362 15.82 -10.50 1.60
N HIS A 363 16.31 -9.52 2.36
CA HIS A 363 17.47 -9.52 3.28
C HIS A 363 18.76 -9.46 2.46
N SER A 364 19.31 -8.25 2.25
CA SER A 364 20.01 -7.86 1.01
C SER A 364 21.10 -6.78 1.20
N GLU A 365 22.22 -6.83 0.46
CA GLU A 365 23.17 -5.70 0.32
C GLU A 365 23.89 -5.64 -1.05
N ASN A 366 24.38 -4.43 -1.41
CA ASN A 366 25.05 -3.94 -2.63
C ASN A 366 24.73 -4.66 -3.96
N MET A 367 23.89 -4.06 -4.83
CA MET A 367 23.33 -4.75 -6.01
C MET A 367 23.19 -3.87 -7.29
N PHE A 368 23.92 -4.19 -8.36
CA PHE A 368 23.67 -3.75 -9.76
C PHE A 368 23.53 -4.98 -10.67
N GLY A 369 22.55 -5.86 -10.48
CA GLY A 369 21.43 -5.89 -9.54
C GLY A 369 20.08 -6.12 -10.23
N CYS A 370 19.27 -7.12 -9.91
CA CYS A 370 19.43 -8.55 -9.61
C CYS A 370 18.02 -9.16 -9.64
N VAL A 371 17.90 -10.45 -9.92
CA VAL A 371 16.63 -11.17 -10.16
C VAL A 371 16.85 -12.63 -9.74
N ASN A 372 16.04 -13.31 -8.93
CA ASN A 372 14.89 -12.92 -8.10
C ASN A 372 15.08 -13.66 -6.75
N ILE A 373 15.60 -13.01 -5.72
CA ILE A 373 16.60 -13.66 -4.83
C ILE A 373 16.27 -13.64 -3.32
N PRO A 374 15.63 -14.69 -2.77
CA PRO A 374 15.64 -14.98 -1.35
C PRO A 374 16.90 -15.81 -0.99
N LYS A 375 17.90 -15.36 -0.22
CA LYS A 375 18.07 -14.10 0.55
C LYS A 375 19.58 -13.75 0.61
N GLY A 376 20.21 -13.35 -0.50
CA GLY A 376 20.59 -11.95 -0.75
C GLY A 376 22.12 -11.83 -0.94
N GLU A 377 22.61 -10.57 -0.93
CA GLU A 377 24.04 -10.13 -0.84
C GLU A 377 24.99 -10.60 -1.97
N TYR A 378 26.07 -9.87 -2.30
CA TYR A 378 26.09 -8.82 -3.37
C TYR A 378 25.79 -9.43 -4.77
N CYS A 379 24.98 -8.82 -5.64
CA CYS A 379 24.50 -9.55 -6.84
C CYS A 379 23.97 -8.76 -8.07
N ILE A 380 23.87 -9.54 -9.18
CA ILE A 380 24.04 -9.22 -10.63
C ILE A 380 25.28 -8.36 -10.93
#